data_AF-A0A9Y4K5T6-F1
#
_entry.id   AF-A0A9Y4K5T6-F1
#
_cell.length_a   1.000
_cell.length_b   1.000
_cell.length_c   1.000
_cell.angle_alpha   90.00
_cell.angle_beta   90.00
_cell.angle_gamma   90.00
#
_symmetry.space_group_name_H-M   'P 1'
#
loop_
_entity.id
_entity.type
_entity.pdbx_description
1 polymer ?
#
loop_
_entity_poly.entity_id
_entity_poly.type
_entity_poly.pdbx_seq_one_letter_code
_entity_poly.pdbx_strand_id
1 'polypeptide(L)'
;MALQPIVKVSSCAIRGSDTSRTVELIPHRKFTFNPKEGIDNPVMVITDDSVSTPTPRLCVLKREEGESYGFHLRVEQDCQGHIIRNVVSGGVAERHGLRDGDKLLEVNDSFIDDAPHSEVARKIKLSGNQLCLLVLSEEEYDQAVSQGQDLRALVRTHKDDDCKPPRLCHISRDPASGMGISFTPLEGVKGRFSVSLVAGGAAEKAGVCKGDRLVWMNGATVSDLTHSALSRMMKKCGHQITILVVDSESEQKYIQRRMPILPTIAVPRSLPYRARKLQLVSGSEGYGFLLRLEKSPSGRTFHVLRDMDKGGPAEKAGMRDGELLLEVNGELVESLTHEEIVDRVRLSGQQVSLTTITPHGLEFYTRLGLSPLLYCEDAAAEEEKESSVPVSAAEPPKEMDGSGRTRLCSIQKGTLGFGFNLGCLPESPGTFISQVAVDGPGERAGLVVGDVVMEVNGQNVEKKDLEDVIMLVKEGGCSLSLLVMDKTHNKKTKETDSPATDVTDTEDYEITFL
;
A
#
# COMPACT_ATOMS: atom_id res chain seq x y z
N MET A 1 -47.22 30.97 -29.45
CA MET A 1 -46.12 31.75 -30.05
C MET A 1 -44.87 31.48 -29.25
N ALA A 2 -43.71 31.11 -29.78
CA ALA A 2 -43.31 30.21 -30.86
C ALA A 2 -41.82 29.91 -30.60
N LEU A 3 -41.37 28.70 -30.93
CA LEU A 3 -40.01 28.16 -30.73
C LEU A 3 -38.98 28.70 -31.76
N GLN A 4 -37.70 28.66 -31.33
CA GLN A 4 -36.36 28.59 -32.00
C GLN A 4 -36.24 28.54 -33.55
N PRO A 5 -35.09 28.99 -34.17
CA PRO A 5 -33.88 28.13 -34.32
C PRO A 5 -32.46 28.76 -34.50
N ILE A 6 -31.44 27.99 -34.05
CA ILE A 6 -30.22 27.48 -34.73
C ILE A 6 -29.37 28.42 -35.63
N VAL A 7 -28.07 28.54 -35.31
CA VAL A 7 -27.02 29.01 -36.26
C VAL A 7 -25.98 27.91 -36.51
N LYS A 8 -25.73 27.65 -37.80
CA LYS A 8 -24.80 26.69 -38.40
C LYS A 8 -23.33 27.06 -38.18
N VAL A 9 -22.48 26.05 -37.98
CA VAL A 9 -21.03 26.12 -38.23
C VAL A 9 -20.75 25.38 -39.54
N SER A 10 -20.07 26.03 -40.48
CA SER A 10 -19.66 25.45 -41.76
C SER A 10 -18.15 25.21 -41.78
N SER A 11 -17.77 24.01 -42.18
CA SER A 11 -16.39 23.54 -42.43
C SER A 11 -15.81 24.16 -43.70
N CYS A 12 -14.50 24.43 -43.73
CA CYS A 12 -13.71 24.22 -44.95
C CYS A 12 -12.22 23.99 -44.61
N ALA A 13 -11.65 22.96 -45.25
CA ALA A 13 -10.27 22.51 -45.14
C ALA A 13 -9.32 23.37 -45.98
N ILE A 14 -8.06 23.53 -45.56
CA ILE A 14 -6.97 23.96 -46.44
C ILE A 14 -5.75 23.05 -46.23
N ARG A 15 -5.27 22.50 -47.33
CA ARG A 15 -4.04 21.71 -47.51
C ARG A 15 -2.82 22.63 -47.50
N GLY A 16 -1.72 22.15 -46.89
CA GLY A 16 -0.41 21.99 -47.53
C GLY A 16 0.48 23.21 -47.85
N SER A 17 1.76 23.03 -47.47
CA SER A 17 3.01 23.52 -48.05
C SER A 17 3.52 24.94 -47.75
N ASP A 18 4.59 24.94 -46.94
CA ASP A 18 5.93 25.51 -47.17
C ASP A 18 6.27 27.01 -47.08
N THR A 19 7.35 27.24 -46.31
CA THR A 19 8.44 28.22 -46.43
C THR A 19 8.30 29.68 -45.94
N SER A 20 9.15 29.97 -44.93
CA SER A 20 10.04 31.14 -44.77
C SER A 20 9.51 32.49 -44.25
N ARG A 21 9.96 32.79 -43.00
CA ARG A 21 10.46 34.07 -42.43
C ARG A 21 9.85 35.41 -42.88
N THR A 22 9.32 36.16 -41.90
CA THR A 22 9.80 37.53 -41.54
C THR A 22 9.24 37.98 -40.19
N VAL A 23 10.12 38.57 -39.35
CA VAL A 23 9.78 39.26 -38.09
C VAL A 23 9.36 40.68 -38.43
N GLU A 24 8.13 41.08 -38.11
CA GLU A 24 7.67 42.48 -38.21
C GLU A 24 7.65 43.13 -36.82
N LEU A 25 8.51 44.14 -36.65
CA LEU A 25 8.54 45.06 -35.52
C LEU A 25 7.40 46.08 -35.65
N ILE A 26 6.45 46.09 -34.71
CA ILE A 26 5.41 47.13 -34.62
C ILE A 26 6.01 48.38 -33.95
N PRO A 27 5.81 49.60 -34.52
CA PRO A 27 6.54 50.79 -34.12
C PRO A 27 6.02 51.40 -32.81
N HIS A 28 6.94 51.90 -31.99
CA HIS A 28 6.66 52.60 -30.73
C HIS A 28 5.71 53.79 -30.94
N ARG A 29 4.49 53.71 -30.40
CA ARG A 29 3.61 54.86 -30.27
C ARG A 29 4.14 55.75 -29.15
N LYS A 30 4.58 56.97 -29.48
CA LYS A 30 4.88 58.03 -28.50
C LYS A 30 3.63 58.32 -27.68
N PHE A 31 3.75 58.16 -26.37
CA PHE A 31 2.72 58.55 -25.42
C PHE A 31 2.64 60.08 -25.35
N THR A 32 1.45 60.64 -25.54
CA THR A 32 1.20 62.09 -25.42
C THR A 32 0.23 62.31 -24.27
N PHE A 33 0.72 62.92 -23.20
CA PHE A 33 -0.05 63.17 -21.97
C PHE A 33 -1.03 64.33 -22.18
N ASN A 34 -2.33 64.06 -22.01
CA ASN A 34 -3.38 65.07 -22.05
C ASN A 34 -3.83 65.40 -20.62
N PRO A 35 -3.42 66.54 -20.03
CA PRO A 35 -3.61 66.84 -18.61
C PRO A 35 -5.07 67.09 -18.17
N LYS A 36 -6.05 66.99 -19.09
CA LYS A 36 -7.48 67.09 -18.77
C LYS A 36 -8.18 65.74 -18.64
N GLU A 37 -7.54 64.66 -19.09
CA GLU A 37 -8.03 63.29 -18.94
C GLU A 37 -7.15 62.63 -17.88
N GLY A 38 -7.62 62.62 -16.63
CA GLY A 38 -6.88 62.00 -15.52
C GLY A 38 -6.48 60.56 -15.86
N ILE A 39 -5.34 60.11 -15.33
CA ILE A 39 -4.90 58.73 -15.48
C ILE A 39 -5.89 57.87 -14.69
N ASP A 40 -6.70 57.09 -15.41
CA ASP A 40 -7.51 56.02 -14.81
C ASP A 40 -6.52 55.04 -14.19
N ASN A 41 -6.45 55.03 -12.86
CA ASN A 41 -5.58 54.14 -12.11
C ASN A 41 -6.33 52.80 -12.02
N PRO A 42 -6.00 51.77 -12.84
CA PRO A 42 -6.69 50.51 -12.72
C PRO A 42 -6.41 49.98 -11.32
N VAL A 43 -7.47 49.86 -10.52
CA VAL A 43 -7.43 49.14 -9.25
C VAL A 43 -6.80 47.78 -9.56
N MET A 44 -5.60 47.53 -9.03
CA MET A 44 -5.04 46.18 -9.02
C MET A 44 -6.01 45.34 -8.21
N VAL A 45 -6.88 44.62 -8.92
CA VAL A 45 -7.52 43.43 -8.37
C VAL A 45 -6.36 42.47 -8.15
N ILE A 46 -5.88 42.41 -6.92
CA ILE A 46 -5.18 41.23 -6.45
C ILE A 46 -6.24 40.14 -6.59
N THR A 47 -6.18 39.37 -7.68
CA THR A 47 -6.86 38.10 -7.71
C THR A 47 -6.29 37.37 -6.52
N ASP A 48 -7.09 37.17 -5.48
CA ASP A 48 -6.79 36.13 -4.51
C ASP A 48 -6.43 34.92 -5.35
N ASP A 49 -5.16 34.52 -5.29
CA ASP A 49 -4.70 33.26 -5.83
C ASP A 49 -5.61 32.23 -5.15
N SER A 50 -6.65 31.82 -5.85
CA SER A 50 -7.52 30.75 -5.41
C SER A 50 -6.58 29.58 -5.22
N VAL A 51 -6.24 29.29 -3.96
CA VAL A 51 -5.40 28.16 -3.60
C VAL A 51 -6.11 26.94 -4.15
N SER A 52 -5.66 26.49 -5.32
CA SER A 52 -6.27 25.37 -6.00
C SER A 52 -6.03 24.19 -5.08
N THR A 53 -7.10 23.68 -4.46
CA THR A 53 -6.98 22.49 -3.63
C THR A 53 -6.47 21.37 -4.53
N PRO A 54 -5.35 20.72 -4.20
CA PRO A 54 -4.79 19.64 -5.01
C PRO A 54 -5.87 18.58 -5.23
N THR A 55 -6.06 18.15 -6.48
CA THR A 55 -7.12 17.20 -6.83
C THR A 55 -6.53 15.87 -7.28
N PRO A 56 -6.49 14.86 -6.41
CA PRO A 56 -5.97 13.55 -6.78
C PRO A 56 -6.71 12.96 -7.98
N ARG A 57 -5.93 12.31 -8.86
CA ARG A 57 -6.40 11.70 -10.08
C ARG A 57 -6.24 10.19 -10.01
N LEU A 58 -7.35 9.49 -10.27
CA LEU A 58 -7.38 8.04 -10.32
C LEU A 58 -6.97 7.53 -11.70
N CYS A 59 -5.92 6.71 -11.76
CA CYS A 59 -5.47 6.01 -12.96
C CYS A 59 -5.73 4.51 -12.80
N VAL A 60 -6.57 3.94 -13.67
CA VAL A 60 -6.89 2.51 -13.65
C VAL A 60 -6.26 1.83 -14.85
N LEU A 61 -5.09 1.25 -14.66
CA LEU A 61 -4.31 0.62 -15.71
C LEU A 61 -4.75 -0.84 -15.88
N LYS A 62 -5.07 -1.21 -17.11
CA LYS A 62 -5.37 -2.60 -17.51
C LYS A 62 -4.44 -3.00 -18.63
N ARG A 63 -3.66 -4.05 -18.42
CA ARG A 63 -2.73 -4.61 -19.41
C ARG A 63 -3.17 -6.00 -19.84
N GLU A 64 -2.85 -6.35 -21.08
CA GLU A 64 -3.03 -7.72 -21.58
C GLU A 64 -1.88 -8.64 -21.17
N GLU A 65 -2.02 -9.95 -21.39
CA GLU A 65 -0.96 -10.91 -21.10
C GLU A 65 0.26 -10.65 -22.01
N GLY A 66 1.42 -10.43 -21.40
CA GLY A 66 2.65 -10.07 -22.12
C GLY A 66 2.83 -8.57 -22.38
N GLU A 67 1.82 -7.74 -22.12
CA GLU A 67 2.00 -6.28 -22.04
C GLU A 67 2.53 -5.88 -20.66
N SER A 68 3.13 -4.71 -20.60
CA SER A 68 3.54 -4.06 -19.36
C SER A 68 2.69 -2.84 -19.05
N TYR A 69 2.93 -2.23 -17.89
CA TYR A 69 2.25 -0.99 -17.56
C TYR A 69 2.85 0.22 -18.30
N GLY A 70 4.12 0.15 -18.72
CA GLY A 70 4.76 1.17 -19.55
C GLY A 70 5.12 2.45 -18.78
N PHE A 71 5.63 2.32 -17.55
CA PHE A 71 6.16 3.43 -16.75
C PHE A 71 7.29 2.97 -15.84
N HIS A 72 8.07 3.89 -15.32
CA HIS A 72 9.09 3.65 -14.30
C HIS A 72 8.68 4.33 -13.00
N LEU A 73 8.92 3.65 -11.87
CA LEU A 73 8.78 4.22 -10.54
C LEU A 73 10.18 4.61 -10.05
N ARG A 74 10.33 5.84 -9.57
CA ARG A 74 11.60 6.33 -9.02
C ARG A 74 11.40 7.01 -7.67
N VAL A 75 12.49 7.12 -6.94
CA VAL A 75 12.67 8.12 -5.88
C VAL A 75 13.87 8.95 -6.29
N GLU A 76 13.69 10.27 -6.34
CA GLU A 76 14.71 11.22 -6.79
C GLU A 76 15.29 11.94 -5.56
N GLN A 77 16.58 12.30 -5.60
CA GLN A 77 17.21 13.07 -4.55
C GLN A 77 16.50 14.41 -4.35
N ASP A 78 16.34 14.83 -3.09
CA ASP A 78 15.65 16.06 -2.68
C ASP A 78 14.15 16.16 -3.05
N CYS A 79 13.56 15.09 -3.57
CA CYS A 79 12.15 15.02 -3.93
C CYS A 79 11.39 14.04 -3.02
N GLN A 80 10.40 14.53 -2.28
CA GLN A 80 9.55 13.66 -1.46
C GLN A 80 8.60 12.83 -2.32
N GLY A 81 8.27 11.62 -1.84
CA GLY A 81 7.31 10.72 -2.46
C GLY A 81 7.82 9.96 -3.68
N HIS A 82 7.02 9.01 -4.16
CA HIS A 82 7.37 8.19 -5.32
C HIS A 82 6.89 8.83 -6.62
N ILE A 83 7.79 8.97 -7.59
CA ILE A 83 7.51 9.65 -8.85
C ILE A 83 7.40 8.67 -10.02
N ILE A 84 6.46 8.95 -10.91
CA ILE A 84 6.30 8.27 -12.18
C ILE A 84 7.14 8.98 -13.24
N ARG A 85 7.99 8.22 -13.93
CA ARG A 85 8.83 8.69 -15.04
C ARG A 85 8.78 7.72 -16.21
N ASN A 86 9.27 8.15 -17.36
CA ASN A 86 9.42 7.33 -18.56
C ASN A 86 8.11 6.63 -18.99
N VAL A 87 6.99 7.33 -18.88
CA VAL A 87 5.69 6.87 -19.37
C VAL A 87 5.78 6.67 -20.88
N VAL A 88 5.58 5.42 -21.30
CA VAL A 88 5.69 5.02 -22.70
C VAL A 88 4.54 5.64 -23.50
N SER A 89 4.88 6.40 -24.53
CA SER A 89 3.89 7.01 -25.43
C SER A 89 3.05 5.95 -26.14
N GLY A 90 1.73 6.12 -26.08
CA GLY A 90 0.74 5.16 -26.55
C GLY A 90 0.62 3.91 -25.69
N GLY A 91 1.39 3.78 -24.60
CA GLY A 91 1.42 2.62 -23.70
C GLY A 91 0.24 2.55 -22.73
N VAL A 92 0.17 1.49 -21.92
CA VAL A 92 -0.95 1.27 -20.97
C VAL A 92 -1.09 2.44 -20.00
N ALA A 93 0.01 2.90 -19.39
CA ALA A 93 0.03 4.03 -18.46
C ALA A 93 -0.58 5.30 -19.07
N GLU A 94 -0.05 5.77 -20.20
CA GLU A 94 -0.49 7.01 -20.85
C GLU A 94 -1.96 6.93 -21.28
N ARG A 95 -2.39 5.81 -21.88
CA ARG A 95 -3.79 5.60 -22.31
C ARG A 95 -4.79 5.65 -21.15
N HIS A 96 -4.35 5.33 -19.94
CA HIS A 96 -5.17 5.38 -18.72
C HIS A 96 -4.91 6.64 -17.88
N GLY A 97 -4.25 7.62 -18.49
CA GLY A 97 -4.11 8.98 -18.00
C GLY A 97 -2.81 9.25 -17.24
N LEU A 98 -2.04 8.24 -16.84
CA LEU A 98 -0.80 8.44 -16.08
C LEU A 98 0.20 9.30 -16.88
N ARG A 99 0.91 10.20 -16.20
CA ARG A 99 1.82 11.18 -16.80
C ARG A 99 3.18 11.12 -16.14
N ASP A 100 4.21 11.49 -16.91
CA ASP A 100 5.52 11.77 -16.34
C ASP A 100 5.42 12.94 -15.36
N GLY A 101 6.06 12.79 -14.20
CA GLY A 101 5.99 13.74 -13.09
C GLY A 101 4.90 13.43 -12.06
N ASP A 102 3.94 12.53 -12.37
CA ASP A 102 2.89 12.17 -11.41
C ASP A 102 3.52 11.61 -10.11
N LYS A 103 3.08 12.11 -8.96
CA LYS A 103 3.46 11.64 -7.62
C LYS A 103 2.42 10.67 -7.09
N LEU A 104 2.87 9.52 -6.64
CA LEU A 104 2.01 8.42 -6.22
C LEU A 104 1.56 8.59 -4.78
N LEU A 105 0.24 8.60 -4.56
CA LEU A 105 -0.37 8.64 -3.22
C LEU A 105 -0.85 7.25 -2.79
N GLU A 106 -1.39 6.46 -3.72
CA GLU A 106 -1.90 5.13 -3.42
C GLU A 106 -1.67 4.11 -4.53
N VAL A 107 -1.53 2.85 -4.10
CA VAL A 107 -1.57 1.66 -4.96
C VAL A 107 -2.67 0.73 -4.44
N ASN A 108 -3.67 0.43 -5.27
CA ASN A 108 -4.77 -0.49 -4.94
C ASN A 108 -5.40 -0.18 -3.57
N ASP A 109 -5.86 1.05 -3.37
CA ASP A 109 -6.55 1.48 -2.13
C ASP A 109 -5.64 1.53 -0.88
N SER A 110 -4.33 1.25 -1.01
CA SER A 110 -3.34 1.43 0.05
C SER A 110 -2.58 2.74 -0.14
N PHE A 111 -2.55 3.58 0.89
CA PHE A 111 -1.68 4.76 0.95
C PHE A 111 -0.21 4.33 1.00
N ILE A 112 0.64 5.00 0.21
CA ILE A 112 2.05 4.59 0.02
C ILE A 112 3.06 5.74 0.11
N ASP A 113 2.64 6.98 0.35
CA ASP A 113 3.54 8.14 0.28
C ASP A 113 4.71 8.04 1.28
N ASP A 114 4.44 7.46 2.45
CA ASP A 114 5.38 7.18 3.54
C ASP A 114 5.94 5.74 3.49
N ALA A 115 5.57 4.95 2.48
CA ALA A 115 6.00 3.56 2.38
C ALA A 115 7.42 3.44 1.78
N PRO A 116 8.19 2.42 2.13
CA PRO A 116 9.46 2.15 1.46
C PRO A 116 9.26 1.89 -0.03
N HIS A 117 10.15 2.42 -0.87
CA HIS A 117 10.07 2.27 -2.34
C HIS A 117 9.96 0.81 -2.79
N SER A 118 10.66 -0.10 -2.11
CA SER A 118 10.60 -1.54 -2.36
C SER A 118 9.21 -2.13 -2.09
N GLU A 119 8.50 -1.66 -1.06
CA GLU A 119 7.13 -2.08 -0.75
C GLU A 119 6.16 -1.58 -1.82
N VAL A 120 6.29 -0.32 -2.25
CA VAL A 120 5.45 0.26 -3.32
C VAL A 120 5.62 -0.52 -4.61
N ALA A 121 6.86 -0.77 -5.01
CA ALA A 121 7.16 -1.58 -6.18
C ALA A 121 6.62 -3.00 -6.05
N ARG A 122 6.73 -3.61 -4.86
CA ARG A 122 6.15 -4.93 -4.58
C ARG A 122 4.63 -4.92 -4.74
N LYS A 123 3.92 -3.94 -4.20
CA LYS A 123 2.45 -3.81 -4.38
C LYS A 123 2.07 -3.69 -5.86
N ILE A 124 2.81 -2.91 -6.65
CA ILE A 124 2.59 -2.78 -8.10
C ILE A 124 2.82 -4.13 -8.80
N LYS A 125 3.93 -4.83 -8.52
CA LYS A 125 4.22 -6.16 -9.11
C LYS A 125 3.12 -7.18 -8.80
N LEU A 126 2.59 -7.17 -7.58
CA LEU A 126 1.53 -8.08 -7.14
C LEU A 126 0.15 -7.76 -7.73
N SER A 127 -0.03 -6.60 -8.36
CA SER A 127 -1.31 -6.16 -8.94
C SER A 127 -1.73 -6.98 -10.17
N GLY A 128 -0.81 -7.73 -10.77
CA GLY A 128 -1.10 -8.61 -11.90
C GLY A 128 -1.41 -7.83 -13.18
N ASN A 129 -2.65 -7.92 -13.67
CA ASN A 129 -3.08 -7.31 -14.94
C ASN A 129 -3.88 -6.01 -14.75
N GLN A 130 -4.25 -5.68 -13.52
CA GLN A 130 -5.05 -4.49 -13.21
C GLN A 130 -4.44 -3.75 -12.03
N LEU A 131 -4.10 -2.48 -12.23
CA LEU A 131 -3.43 -1.64 -11.26
C LEU A 131 -4.22 -0.35 -11.10
N CYS A 132 -4.55 0.00 -9.87
CA CYS A 132 -5.25 1.23 -9.54
C CYS A 132 -4.30 2.16 -8.80
N LEU A 133 -4.00 3.32 -9.40
CA LEU A 133 -3.10 4.32 -8.83
C LEU A 133 -3.87 5.60 -8.53
N LEU A 134 -3.65 6.18 -7.36
CA LEU A 134 -4.08 7.54 -7.06
C LEU A 134 -2.83 8.42 -7.09
N VAL A 135 -2.86 9.46 -7.92
CA VAL A 135 -1.71 10.34 -8.16
C VAL A 135 -2.07 11.81 -8.02
N LEU A 136 -1.08 12.65 -7.72
CA LEU A 136 -1.12 14.10 -7.93
C LEU A 136 -0.13 14.48 -9.03
N SER A 137 -0.33 15.63 -9.67
CA SER A 137 0.76 16.19 -10.48
C SER A 137 1.95 16.57 -9.57
N GLU A 138 3.14 16.68 -10.16
CA GLU A 138 4.35 17.11 -9.45
C GLU A 138 4.10 18.45 -8.73
N GLU A 139 3.50 19.41 -9.44
CA GLU A 139 3.24 20.75 -8.91
C GLU A 139 2.19 20.77 -7.78
N GLU A 140 1.11 19.98 -7.92
CA GLU A 140 0.08 19.86 -6.90
C GLU A 140 0.60 19.19 -5.63
N TYR A 141 1.44 18.17 -5.80
CA TYR A 141 2.08 17.45 -4.70
C TYR A 141 3.06 18.37 -3.94
N ASP A 142 3.97 19.02 -4.65
CA ASP A 142 4.95 19.93 -4.06
C ASP A 142 4.26 21.13 -3.38
N GLN A 143 3.16 21.62 -3.95
CA GLN A 143 2.34 22.63 -3.32
C GLN A 143 1.68 22.12 -2.03
N ALA A 144 1.14 20.91 -2.02
CA ALA A 144 0.52 20.31 -0.84
C ALA A 144 1.55 20.12 0.29
N VAL A 145 2.73 19.57 -0.05
CA VAL A 145 3.82 19.33 0.90
C VAL A 145 4.39 20.64 1.44
N SER A 146 4.67 21.63 0.59
CA SER A 146 5.20 22.94 1.03
C SER A 146 4.23 23.72 1.91
N GLN A 147 2.92 23.50 1.77
CA GLN A 147 1.90 24.05 2.65
C GLN A 147 1.67 23.23 3.92
N GLY A 148 2.38 22.10 4.09
CA GLY A 148 2.22 21.19 5.23
C GLY A 148 0.86 20.50 5.26
N GLN A 149 0.24 20.29 4.10
CA GLN A 149 -1.03 19.57 4.02
C GLN A 149 -0.83 18.08 4.33
N ASP A 150 -1.75 17.50 5.09
CA ASP A 150 -1.77 16.06 5.31
C ASP A 150 -2.32 15.36 4.06
N LEU A 151 -1.40 14.80 3.26
CA LEU A 151 -1.73 14.05 2.04
C LEU A 151 -2.65 12.86 2.33
N ARG A 152 -2.54 12.22 3.50
CA ARG A 152 -3.42 11.12 3.89
C ARG A 152 -4.84 11.62 4.15
N ALA A 153 -4.99 12.78 4.79
CA ALA A 153 -6.29 13.43 4.97
C ALA A 153 -6.88 13.91 3.62
N LEU A 154 -6.05 14.41 2.71
CA LEU A 154 -6.46 14.76 1.34
C LEU A 154 -7.04 13.55 0.61
N VAL A 155 -6.36 12.40 0.69
CA VAL A 155 -6.84 11.14 0.11
C VAL A 155 -8.16 10.69 0.74
N ARG A 156 -8.30 10.79 2.07
CA ARG A 156 -9.54 10.44 2.79
C ARG A 156 -10.72 11.33 2.40
N THR A 157 -10.50 12.64 2.29
CA THR A 157 -11.55 13.58 1.86
C THR A 157 -11.95 13.36 0.40
N HIS A 158 -11.00 12.98 -0.46
CA HIS A 158 -11.30 12.51 -1.81
C HIS A 158 -12.14 11.21 -1.82
N LYS A 159 -12.04 10.39 -0.76
CA LYS A 159 -12.57 9.03 -0.70
C LYS A 159 -13.83 8.80 0.11
N ASP A 160 -14.55 9.80 0.61
CA ASP A 160 -15.81 9.65 1.36
C ASP A 160 -15.87 8.34 2.21
N ASP A 161 -15.42 8.47 3.47
CA ASP A 161 -14.89 7.45 4.40
C ASP A 161 -15.75 6.19 4.60
N ASP A 162 -17.02 6.22 4.19
CA ASP A 162 -17.99 5.13 4.37
C ASP A 162 -17.92 4.00 3.30
N CYS A 163 -16.91 3.99 2.42
CA CYS A 163 -16.79 2.96 1.38
C CYS A 163 -16.14 1.68 1.92
N LYS A 164 -16.91 0.58 2.01
CA LYS A 164 -16.38 -0.69 2.54
C LYS A 164 -15.60 -1.45 1.46
N PRO A 165 -14.47 -2.09 1.81
CA PRO A 165 -13.72 -2.89 0.85
C PRO A 165 -14.52 -4.13 0.42
N PRO A 166 -14.32 -4.61 -0.82
CA PRO A 166 -14.93 -5.84 -1.27
C PRO A 166 -14.38 -7.04 -0.49
N ARG A 167 -15.11 -8.16 -0.53
CA ARG A 167 -14.75 -9.40 0.16
C ARG A 167 -14.50 -10.50 -0.86
N LEU A 168 -13.33 -11.14 -0.78
CA LEU A 168 -13.02 -12.34 -1.56
C LEU A 168 -13.33 -13.56 -0.70
N CYS A 169 -14.50 -14.15 -0.92
CA CYS A 169 -15.02 -15.26 -0.12
C CYS A 169 -14.80 -16.58 -0.83
N HIS A 170 -14.18 -17.54 -0.13
CA HIS A 170 -14.15 -18.93 -0.57
C HIS A 170 -15.19 -19.76 0.17
N ILE A 171 -16.05 -20.42 -0.58
CA ILE A 171 -17.20 -21.17 -0.09
C ILE A 171 -16.97 -22.64 -0.41
N SER A 172 -16.91 -23.45 0.63
CA SER A 172 -16.91 -24.92 0.53
C SER A 172 -18.31 -25.46 0.68
N ARG A 173 -18.70 -26.39 -0.19
CA ARG A 173 -20.03 -26.98 -0.23
C ARG A 173 -20.30 -27.78 1.04
N ASP A 174 -21.36 -27.43 1.73
CA ASP A 174 -21.88 -28.17 2.87
C ASP A 174 -22.79 -29.33 2.38
N PRO A 175 -22.68 -30.54 2.94
CA PRO A 175 -23.52 -31.67 2.53
C PRO A 175 -25.02 -31.44 2.72
N ALA A 176 -25.44 -30.67 3.73
CA ALA A 176 -26.85 -30.46 4.06
C ALA A 176 -27.46 -29.26 3.32
N SER A 177 -26.74 -28.14 3.26
CA SER A 177 -27.22 -26.85 2.72
C SER A 177 -26.65 -26.51 1.34
N GLY A 178 -25.80 -27.37 0.78
CA GLY A 178 -25.09 -27.09 -0.47
C GLY A 178 -24.15 -25.90 -0.32
N MET A 179 -24.16 -24.99 -1.29
CA MET A 179 -23.40 -23.74 -1.18
C MET A 179 -24.12 -22.69 -0.32
N GLY A 180 -25.41 -22.87 -0.04
CA GLY A 180 -26.22 -21.88 0.69
C GLY A 180 -26.31 -20.50 0.02
N ILE A 181 -26.12 -20.42 -1.31
CA ILE A 181 -26.10 -19.16 -2.07
C ILE A 181 -26.90 -19.27 -3.37
N SER A 182 -27.59 -18.20 -3.73
CA SER A 182 -28.19 -18.01 -5.04
C SER A 182 -27.95 -16.58 -5.55
N PHE A 183 -27.95 -16.44 -6.87
CA PHE A 183 -27.72 -15.17 -7.55
C PHE A 183 -28.98 -14.78 -8.31
N THR A 184 -29.52 -13.61 -8.00
CA THR A 184 -30.71 -13.08 -8.66
C THR A 184 -30.29 -11.91 -9.57
N PRO A 185 -30.58 -11.95 -10.88
CA PRO A 185 -30.25 -10.84 -11.77
C PRO A 185 -31.01 -9.58 -11.35
N LEU A 186 -30.35 -8.42 -11.40
CA LEU A 186 -31.03 -7.14 -11.21
C LEU A 186 -31.74 -6.74 -12.49
N GLU A 187 -33.01 -6.35 -12.39
CA GLU A 187 -33.81 -5.97 -13.55
C GLU A 187 -33.16 -4.82 -14.33
N GLY A 188 -33.14 -4.96 -15.66
CA GLY A 188 -32.66 -3.93 -16.58
C GLY A 188 -31.13 -3.76 -16.66
N VAL A 189 -30.34 -4.49 -15.86
CA VAL A 189 -28.86 -4.33 -15.86
C VAL A 189 -28.16 -5.66 -16.10
N LYS A 190 -27.56 -5.80 -17.29
CA LYS A 190 -26.77 -6.98 -17.65
C LYS A 190 -25.55 -7.10 -16.72
N GLY A 191 -25.23 -8.34 -16.32
CA GLY A 191 -24.02 -8.63 -15.55
C GLY A 191 -24.04 -8.21 -14.09
N ARG A 192 -25.19 -7.75 -13.55
CA ARG A 192 -25.34 -7.43 -12.13
C ARG A 192 -26.28 -8.41 -11.45
N PHE A 193 -25.80 -8.98 -10.36
CA PHE A 193 -26.53 -10.00 -9.61
C PHE A 193 -26.49 -9.68 -8.11
N SER A 194 -27.67 -9.78 -7.47
CA SER A 194 -27.80 -9.73 -6.03
C SER A 194 -27.62 -11.12 -5.44
N VAL A 195 -26.94 -11.19 -4.31
CA VAL A 195 -26.73 -12.42 -3.55
C VAL A 195 -27.87 -12.63 -2.56
N SER A 196 -28.43 -13.83 -2.60
CA SER A 196 -29.34 -14.34 -1.58
C SER A 196 -28.71 -15.55 -0.88
N LEU A 197 -28.93 -15.66 0.43
CA LEU A 197 -28.28 -16.64 1.28
C LEU A 197 -29.30 -17.52 1.99
N VAL A 198 -28.89 -18.76 2.24
CA VAL A 198 -29.55 -19.67 3.18
C VAL A 198 -28.97 -19.39 4.56
N ALA A 199 -29.82 -19.10 5.55
CA ALA A 199 -29.40 -18.83 6.92
C ALA A 199 -28.62 -20.02 7.51
N GLY A 200 -27.46 -19.74 8.10
CA GLY A 200 -26.50 -20.73 8.60
C GLY A 200 -25.77 -21.53 7.51
N GLY A 201 -25.99 -21.20 6.23
CA GLY A 201 -25.42 -21.88 5.08
C GLY A 201 -23.92 -21.60 4.90
N ALA A 202 -23.28 -22.39 4.04
CA ALA A 202 -21.83 -22.30 3.79
C ALA A 202 -21.39 -20.90 3.33
N ALA A 203 -22.16 -20.24 2.46
CA ALA A 203 -21.81 -18.91 1.97
C ALA A 203 -21.85 -17.82 3.06
N GLU A 204 -22.83 -17.86 3.96
CA GLU A 204 -22.91 -16.93 5.09
C GLU A 204 -21.72 -17.13 6.04
N LYS A 205 -21.40 -18.39 6.37
CA LYS A 205 -20.21 -18.75 7.16
C LYS A 205 -18.90 -18.32 6.50
N ALA A 206 -18.85 -18.32 5.18
CA ALA A 206 -17.70 -17.84 4.41
C ALA A 206 -17.57 -16.31 4.39
N GLY A 207 -18.50 -15.55 4.99
CA GLY A 207 -18.45 -14.09 5.10
C GLY A 207 -19.17 -13.34 3.99
N VAL A 208 -20.04 -14.01 3.22
CA VAL A 208 -20.94 -13.35 2.27
C VAL A 208 -22.15 -12.78 3.01
N CYS A 209 -22.61 -11.60 2.64
CA CYS A 209 -23.75 -10.94 3.27
C CYS A 209 -24.98 -10.95 2.33
N LYS A 210 -26.17 -10.99 2.92
CA LYS A 210 -27.43 -10.92 2.16
C LYS A 210 -27.53 -9.53 1.51
N GLY A 211 -27.87 -9.49 0.22
CA GLY A 211 -27.98 -8.24 -0.54
C GLY A 211 -26.68 -7.81 -1.22
N ASP A 212 -25.58 -8.51 -0.99
CA ASP A 212 -24.31 -8.29 -1.68
C ASP A 212 -24.45 -8.35 -3.20
N ARG A 213 -23.52 -7.71 -3.88
CA ARG A 213 -23.41 -7.64 -5.33
C ARG A 213 -22.26 -8.54 -5.76
N LEU A 214 -22.56 -9.48 -6.66
CA LEU A 214 -21.54 -10.37 -7.21
C LEU A 214 -20.76 -9.64 -8.32
N VAL A 215 -19.45 -9.52 -8.14
CA VAL A 215 -18.56 -8.80 -9.06
C VAL A 215 -17.68 -9.74 -9.88
N TRP A 216 -17.18 -10.81 -9.26
CA TRP A 216 -16.24 -11.76 -9.87
C TRP A 216 -16.43 -13.16 -9.30
N MET A 217 -16.15 -14.18 -10.11
CA MET A 217 -16.30 -15.59 -9.73
C MET A 217 -15.27 -16.46 -10.43
N ASN A 218 -14.46 -17.20 -9.65
CA ASN A 218 -13.49 -18.19 -10.12
C ASN A 218 -12.61 -17.73 -11.31
N GLY A 219 -12.01 -16.55 -11.22
CA GLY A 219 -11.13 -16.01 -12.27
C GLY A 219 -11.81 -15.08 -13.26
N ALA A 220 -13.15 -15.00 -13.28
CA ALA A 220 -13.88 -14.24 -14.29
C ALA A 220 -14.74 -13.12 -13.69
N THR A 221 -14.67 -11.93 -14.29
CA THR A 221 -15.56 -10.80 -13.98
C THR A 221 -16.99 -11.10 -14.42
N VAL A 222 -17.96 -10.67 -13.62
CA VAL A 222 -19.38 -11.02 -13.79
C VAL A 222 -20.13 -10.00 -14.65
N SER A 223 -19.61 -8.78 -14.80
CA SER A 223 -20.19 -7.69 -15.62
C SER A 223 -20.53 -8.10 -17.06
N ASP A 224 -19.78 -9.05 -17.63
CA ASP A 224 -19.97 -9.50 -19.02
C ASP A 224 -20.83 -10.75 -19.14
N LEU A 225 -21.23 -11.35 -18.02
CA LEU A 225 -21.92 -12.63 -17.97
C LEU A 225 -23.44 -12.48 -18.10
N THR A 226 -24.05 -13.38 -18.87
CA THR A 226 -25.51 -13.59 -18.84
C THR A 226 -25.89 -14.46 -17.65
N HIS A 227 -27.14 -14.40 -17.20
CA HIS A 227 -27.65 -15.27 -16.14
C HIS A 227 -27.44 -16.77 -16.47
N SER A 228 -27.60 -17.16 -17.74
CA SER A 228 -27.33 -18.53 -18.20
C SER A 228 -25.84 -18.89 -18.18
N ALA A 229 -24.94 -17.94 -18.49
CA ALA A 229 -23.51 -18.16 -18.36
C ALA A 229 -23.10 -18.35 -16.89
N LEU A 230 -23.60 -17.47 -16.01
CA LEU A 230 -23.37 -17.57 -14.57
C LEU A 230 -23.89 -18.89 -14.00
N SER A 231 -25.11 -19.30 -14.38
CA SER A 231 -25.70 -20.57 -13.96
C SER A 231 -24.88 -21.78 -14.42
N ARG A 232 -24.33 -21.75 -15.65
CA ARG A 232 -23.42 -22.80 -16.13
C ARG A 232 -22.12 -22.84 -15.35
N MET A 233 -21.55 -21.68 -15.02
CA MET A 233 -20.36 -21.62 -14.19
C MET A 233 -20.64 -22.18 -12.80
N MET A 234 -21.75 -21.80 -12.16
CA MET A 234 -22.16 -22.36 -10.86
C MET A 234 -22.28 -23.88 -10.93
N LYS A 235 -22.95 -24.44 -11.95
CA LYS A 235 -23.05 -25.90 -12.13
C LYS A 235 -21.70 -26.61 -12.31
N LYS A 236 -20.70 -25.92 -12.88
CA LYS A 236 -19.32 -26.42 -12.99
C LYS A 236 -18.54 -26.28 -11.68
N CYS A 237 -18.97 -25.40 -10.77
CA CYS A 237 -18.41 -25.29 -9.42
C CYS A 237 -18.88 -26.52 -8.64
N GLY A 238 -18.02 -27.53 -8.51
CA GLY A 238 -18.35 -28.79 -7.82
C GLY A 238 -18.60 -28.57 -6.33
N HIS A 239 -17.55 -28.76 -5.53
CA HIS A 239 -17.61 -28.66 -4.07
C HIS A 239 -17.06 -27.35 -3.52
N GLN A 240 -16.55 -26.45 -4.37
CA GLN A 240 -15.97 -25.20 -3.93
C GLN A 240 -16.16 -24.08 -4.97
N ILE A 241 -16.22 -22.84 -4.50
CA ILE A 241 -16.32 -21.64 -5.31
C ILE A 241 -15.65 -20.47 -4.59
N THR A 242 -14.93 -19.62 -5.33
CA THR A 242 -14.38 -18.36 -4.81
C THR A 242 -15.06 -17.21 -5.54
N ILE A 243 -15.63 -16.27 -4.79
CA ILE A 243 -16.36 -15.11 -5.32
C ILE A 243 -15.88 -13.80 -4.71
N LEU A 244 -15.97 -12.73 -5.49
CA LEU A 244 -15.78 -11.36 -5.03
C LEU A 244 -17.16 -10.71 -4.90
N VAL A 245 -17.44 -10.21 -3.70
CA VAL A 245 -18.70 -9.55 -3.36
C VAL A 245 -18.46 -8.20 -2.71
N VAL A 246 -19.39 -7.28 -2.89
CA VAL A 246 -19.40 -5.96 -2.26
C VAL A 246 -20.83 -5.63 -1.86
N ASP A 247 -21.05 -4.82 -0.82
CA ASP A 247 -22.40 -4.35 -0.51
C ASP A 247 -22.90 -3.35 -1.58
N SER A 248 -24.21 -3.14 -1.65
CA SER A 248 -24.80 -2.31 -2.70
C SER A 248 -24.45 -0.83 -2.63
N GLU A 249 -24.18 -0.29 -1.44
CA GLU A 249 -23.86 1.13 -1.25
C GLU A 249 -22.41 1.38 -1.70
N SER A 250 -21.49 0.54 -1.24
CA SER A 250 -20.08 0.60 -1.65
C SER A 250 -19.92 0.32 -3.15
N GLU A 251 -20.67 -0.63 -3.74
CA GLU A 251 -20.67 -0.86 -5.20
C GLU A 251 -20.96 0.44 -5.96
N GLN A 252 -21.97 1.19 -5.51
CA GLN A 252 -22.38 2.44 -6.15
C GLN A 252 -21.28 3.51 -6.02
N LYS A 253 -20.58 3.57 -4.88
CA LYS A 253 -19.44 4.47 -4.67
C LYS A 253 -18.26 4.13 -5.58
N TYR A 254 -17.90 2.84 -5.69
CA TYR A 254 -16.86 2.39 -6.63
C TYR A 254 -17.20 2.78 -8.08
N ILE A 255 -18.46 2.58 -8.50
CA ILE A 255 -18.93 2.98 -9.85
C ILE A 255 -18.85 4.50 -10.05
N GLN A 256 -19.32 5.29 -9.08
CA GLN A 256 -19.27 6.76 -9.14
C GLN A 256 -17.83 7.27 -9.29
N ARG A 257 -16.88 6.63 -8.60
CA ARG A 257 -15.45 6.95 -8.67
C ARG A 257 -14.73 6.37 -9.88
N ARG A 258 -15.42 5.56 -10.70
CA ARG A 258 -14.82 4.78 -11.79
C ARG A 258 -13.68 3.87 -11.32
N MET A 259 -13.71 3.45 -10.06
CA MET A 259 -12.77 2.50 -9.49
C MET A 259 -13.22 1.07 -9.79
N PRO A 260 -12.33 0.20 -10.30
CA PRO A 260 -12.66 -1.21 -10.45
C PRO A 260 -12.67 -1.90 -9.11
N ILE A 261 -13.59 -2.85 -8.95
CA ILE A 261 -13.65 -3.71 -7.77
C ILE A 261 -12.83 -4.96 -8.07
N LEU A 262 -11.65 -5.05 -7.47
CA LEU A 262 -10.65 -6.08 -7.77
C LEU A 262 -10.41 -7.01 -6.59
N PRO A 263 -10.01 -8.26 -6.82
CA PRO A 263 -9.53 -9.13 -5.74
C PRO A 263 -8.34 -8.54 -4.97
N THR A 264 -7.49 -7.74 -5.61
CA THR A 264 -6.30 -7.11 -5.01
C THR A 264 -6.62 -6.10 -3.90
N ILE A 265 -7.81 -5.50 -3.92
CA ILE A 265 -8.30 -4.58 -2.88
C ILE A 265 -9.27 -5.26 -1.90
N ALA A 266 -9.44 -6.57 -2.03
CA ALA A 266 -10.45 -7.31 -1.29
C ALA A 266 -9.92 -7.83 0.04
N VAL A 267 -10.76 -7.76 1.06
CA VAL A 267 -10.52 -8.46 2.33
C VAL A 267 -10.76 -9.95 2.10
N PRO A 268 -9.75 -10.82 2.33
CA PRO A 268 -9.92 -12.24 2.12
C PRO A 268 -10.80 -12.86 3.21
N ARG A 269 -11.71 -13.76 2.84
CA ARG A 269 -12.60 -14.47 3.77
C ARG A 269 -12.60 -15.96 3.49
N SER A 270 -12.26 -16.76 4.51
CA SER A 270 -12.28 -18.23 4.48
C SER A 270 -11.48 -18.86 3.34
N LEU A 271 -10.44 -18.19 2.83
CA LEU A 271 -9.61 -18.77 1.78
C LEU A 271 -8.83 -19.97 2.34
N PRO A 272 -8.73 -21.09 1.60
CA PRO A 272 -8.26 -22.36 2.14
C PRO A 272 -6.73 -22.47 2.23
N TYR A 273 -6.01 -21.57 1.55
CA TYR A 273 -4.55 -21.56 1.50
C TYR A 273 -4.03 -20.15 1.74
N ARG A 274 -2.87 -20.06 2.39
CA ARG A 274 -2.17 -18.82 2.70
C ARG A 274 -0.69 -19.01 2.40
N ALA A 275 -0.07 -17.98 1.84
CA ALA A 275 1.37 -17.88 1.84
C ALA A 275 1.83 -17.56 3.27
N ARG A 276 2.93 -18.17 3.70
CA ARG A 276 3.45 -18.03 5.07
C ARG A 276 4.83 -17.41 5.00
N LYS A 277 5.05 -16.36 5.79
CA LYS A 277 6.37 -15.75 5.95
C LYS A 277 7.09 -16.39 7.12
N LEU A 278 8.19 -17.08 6.84
CA LEU A 278 9.00 -17.80 7.81
C LEU A 278 10.26 -16.99 8.10
N GLN A 279 10.52 -16.73 9.38
CA GLN A 279 11.77 -16.10 9.83
C GLN A 279 12.70 -17.19 10.36
N LEU A 280 13.86 -17.37 9.73
CA LEU A 280 14.84 -18.36 10.12
C LEU A 280 16.09 -17.66 10.64
N VAL A 281 16.65 -18.20 11.71
CA VAL A 281 17.96 -17.79 12.26
C VAL A 281 18.93 -18.95 12.06
N SER A 282 20.05 -18.69 11.40
CA SER A 282 21.05 -19.71 11.06
C SER A 282 21.60 -20.42 12.30
N GLY A 283 21.70 -21.74 12.25
CA GLY A 283 22.39 -22.55 13.26
C GLY A 283 23.88 -22.72 12.94
N SER A 284 24.56 -23.57 13.70
CA SER A 284 25.96 -23.93 13.42
C SER A 284 26.14 -24.59 12.06
N GLU A 285 25.11 -25.29 11.57
CA GLU A 285 25.09 -26.00 10.28
C GLU A 285 24.28 -25.25 9.20
N GLY A 286 24.02 -23.95 9.40
CA GLY A 286 23.15 -23.17 8.51
C GLY A 286 21.67 -23.23 8.89
N TYR A 287 20.79 -23.02 7.92
CA TYR A 287 19.34 -22.93 8.16
C TYR A 287 18.61 -24.28 8.29
N GLY A 288 19.28 -25.39 7.96
CA GLY A 288 18.76 -26.74 8.13
C GLY A 288 17.64 -27.16 7.17
N PHE A 289 17.76 -26.78 5.89
CA PHE A 289 16.89 -27.22 4.81
C PHE A 289 17.67 -27.32 3.49
N LEU A 290 17.13 -28.07 2.53
CA LEU A 290 17.62 -28.15 1.16
C LEU A 290 16.66 -27.42 0.20
N LEU A 291 17.21 -26.59 -0.68
CA LEU A 291 16.46 -26.00 -1.78
C LEU A 291 16.68 -26.82 -3.05
N ARG A 292 15.60 -27.31 -3.66
CA ARG A 292 15.65 -28.06 -4.94
C ARG A 292 14.87 -27.34 -6.02
N LEU A 293 15.37 -27.44 -7.25
CA LEU A 293 14.62 -27.07 -8.44
C LEU A 293 13.88 -28.31 -8.97
N GLU A 294 12.55 -28.35 -8.83
CA GLU A 294 11.71 -29.48 -9.25
C GLU A 294 10.84 -29.09 -10.45
N LYS A 295 10.65 -30.03 -11.39
CA LYS A 295 9.77 -29.84 -12.55
C LYS A 295 8.40 -30.43 -12.27
N SER A 296 7.36 -29.63 -12.42
CA SER A 296 5.98 -30.10 -12.39
C SER A 296 5.63 -30.90 -13.66
N PRO A 297 4.53 -31.68 -13.65
CA PRO A 297 4.04 -32.37 -14.86
C PRO A 297 3.72 -31.43 -16.03
N SER A 298 3.47 -30.15 -15.74
CA SER A 298 3.24 -29.11 -16.75
C SER A 298 4.51 -28.58 -17.42
N GLY A 299 5.69 -29.04 -16.98
CA GLY A 299 6.99 -28.53 -17.43
C GLY A 299 7.48 -27.28 -16.69
N ARG A 300 6.63 -26.63 -15.90
CA ARG A 300 7.03 -25.50 -15.03
C ARG A 300 7.95 -25.97 -13.92
N THR A 301 9.04 -25.25 -13.69
CA THR A 301 9.99 -25.47 -12.61
C THR A 301 9.63 -24.66 -11.37
N PHE A 302 9.77 -25.26 -10.19
CA PHE A 302 9.54 -24.60 -8.91
C PHE A 302 10.70 -24.86 -7.96
N HIS A 303 10.98 -23.87 -7.12
CA HIS A 303 11.90 -23.99 -6.01
C HIS A 303 11.17 -24.61 -4.82
N VAL A 304 11.58 -25.82 -4.43
CA VAL A 304 10.93 -26.65 -3.41
C VAL A 304 11.85 -26.82 -2.22
N LEU A 305 11.29 -26.63 -1.03
CA LEU A 305 11.97 -26.83 0.24
C LEU A 305 11.89 -28.31 0.63
N ARG A 306 13.05 -28.93 0.88
CA ARG A 306 13.19 -30.36 1.15
C ARG A 306 14.10 -30.63 2.33
N ASP A 307 14.03 -31.86 2.84
CA ASP A 307 15.04 -32.46 3.71
C ASP A 307 15.38 -31.55 4.91
N MET A 308 14.36 -31.23 5.73
CA MET A 308 14.55 -30.39 6.91
C MET A 308 15.28 -31.14 8.02
N ASP A 309 16.27 -30.50 8.61
CA ASP A 309 17.01 -31.06 9.75
C ASP A 309 16.11 -31.11 10.98
N LYS A 310 16.03 -32.28 11.60
CA LYS A 310 15.21 -32.50 12.80
C LYS A 310 15.71 -31.63 13.97
N GLY A 311 14.85 -30.77 14.49
CA GLY A 311 15.15 -29.77 15.50
C GLY A 311 15.96 -28.58 14.99
N GLY A 312 16.20 -28.49 13.68
CA GLY A 312 16.94 -27.42 13.03
C GLY A 312 16.12 -26.12 12.93
N PRO A 313 16.75 -25.02 12.49
CA PRO A 313 16.09 -23.72 12.39
C PRO A 313 14.86 -23.72 11.47
N ALA A 314 14.94 -24.38 10.31
CA ALA A 314 13.82 -24.48 9.37
C ALA A 314 12.59 -25.16 9.97
N GLU A 315 12.76 -26.33 10.61
CA GLU A 315 11.65 -27.04 11.25
C GLU A 315 11.06 -26.21 12.41
N LYS A 316 11.90 -25.56 13.22
CA LYS A 316 11.48 -24.66 14.30
C LYS A 316 10.70 -23.44 13.80
N ALA A 317 11.05 -22.92 12.62
CA ALA A 317 10.30 -21.85 11.97
C ALA A 317 8.96 -22.32 11.37
N GLY A 318 8.63 -23.62 11.44
CA GLY A 318 7.40 -24.18 10.91
C GLY A 318 7.41 -24.42 9.40
N MET A 319 8.62 -24.48 8.80
CA MET A 319 8.80 -24.92 7.42
C MET A 319 8.28 -26.35 7.24
N ARG A 320 7.77 -26.67 6.05
CA ARG A 320 7.27 -28.01 5.72
C ARG A 320 7.93 -28.53 4.46
N ASP A 321 8.25 -29.83 4.46
CA ASP A 321 8.81 -30.51 3.29
C ASP A 321 7.81 -30.47 2.12
N GLY A 322 8.30 -30.14 0.93
CA GLY A 322 7.51 -30.04 -0.29
C GLY A 322 6.81 -28.69 -0.50
N GLU A 323 7.02 -27.70 0.39
CA GLU A 323 6.53 -26.34 0.14
C GLU A 323 7.35 -25.62 -0.93
N LEU A 324 6.66 -24.75 -1.66
CA LEU A 324 7.22 -23.94 -2.73
C LEU A 324 7.67 -22.60 -2.17
N LEU A 325 8.86 -22.17 -2.58
CA LEU A 325 9.40 -20.86 -2.25
C LEU A 325 8.81 -19.79 -3.19
N LEU A 326 8.33 -18.69 -2.62
CA LEU A 326 7.75 -17.55 -3.34
C LEU A 326 8.62 -16.29 -3.25
N GLU A 327 9.18 -16.01 -2.06
CA GLU A 327 10.06 -14.85 -1.84
C GLU A 327 11.25 -15.20 -0.93
N VAL A 328 12.37 -14.51 -1.14
CA VAL A 328 13.52 -14.45 -0.22
C VAL A 328 13.73 -12.99 0.17
N ASN A 329 13.64 -12.68 1.46
CA ASN A 329 13.75 -11.33 2.03
C ASN A 329 12.81 -10.30 1.35
N GLY A 330 11.64 -10.75 0.90
CA GLY A 330 10.65 -9.90 0.22
C GLY A 330 10.88 -9.74 -1.30
N GLU A 331 11.92 -10.34 -1.87
CA GLU A 331 12.14 -10.41 -3.31
C GLU A 331 11.51 -11.66 -3.92
N LEU A 332 10.76 -11.48 -5.02
CA LEU A 332 10.11 -12.57 -5.75
C LEU A 332 11.15 -13.50 -6.39
N VAL A 333 10.94 -14.80 -6.27
CA VAL A 333 11.85 -15.81 -6.85
C VAL A 333 11.49 -16.23 -8.29
N GLU A 334 10.31 -15.85 -8.80
CA GLU A 334 9.78 -16.32 -10.08
C GLU A 334 10.68 -15.96 -11.27
N SER A 335 11.35 -14.82 -11.23
CA SER A 335 12.24 -14.33 -12.29
C SER A 335 13.72 -14.67 -12.07
N LEU A 336 14.06 -15.40 -11.01
CA LEU A 336 15.44 -15.68 -10.62
C LEU A 336 15.84 -17.10 -10.97
N THR A 337 17.11 -17.27 -11.32
CA THR A 337 17.75 -18.58 -11.47
C THR A 337 17.94 -19.26 -10.11
N HIS A 338 18.17 -20.57 -10.14
CA HIS A 338 18.38 -21.34 -8.92
C HIS A 338 19.59 -20.84 -8.14
N GLU A 339 20.68 -20.56 -8.84
CA GLU A 339 21.94 -20.07 -8.29
C GLU A 339 21.74 -18.70 -7.63
N GLU A 340 21.04 -17.77 -8.29
CA GLU A 340 20.73 -16.44 -7.75
C GLU A 340 19.89 -16.48 -6.46
N ILE A 341 18.99 -17.46 -6.34
CA ILE A 341 18.18 -17.65 -5.13
C ILE A 341 19.03 -18.23 -4.01
N VAL A 342 19.86 -19.24 -4.32
CA VAL A 342 20.80 -19.84 -3.35
C VAL A 342 21.76 -18.78 -2.82
N ASP A 343 22.29 -17.92 -3.70
CA ASP A 343 23.19 -16.85 -3.30
C ASP A 343 22.49 -15.82 -2.41
N ARG A 344 21.25 -15.42 -2.72
CA ARG A 344 20.45 -14.56 -1.83
C ARG A 344 20.26 -15.15 -0.43
N VAL A 345 19.93 -16.44 -0.34
CA VAL A 345 19.77 -17.13 0.96
C VAL A 345 21.10 -17.14 1.72
N ARG A 346 22.22 -17.40 1.05
CA ARG A 346 23.56 -17.43 1.68
C ARG A 346 24.03 -16.05 2.13
N LEU A 347 23.82 -15.02 1.30
CA LEU A 347 24.16 -13.64 1.59
C LEU A 347 23.31 -13.03 2.70
N SER A 348 22.16 -13.63 3.03
CA SER A 348 21.33 -13.24 4.18
C SER A 348 22.06 -13.42 5.53
N GLY A 349 23.13 -14.22 5.58
CA GLY A 349 23.98 -14.35 6.76
C GLY A 349 23.29 -15.11 7.90
N GLN A 350 23.00 -14.42 9.00
CA GLN A 350 22.50 -15.01 10.25
C GLN A 350 20.96 -15.13 10.27
N GLN A 351 20.24 -14.36 9.47
CA GLN A 351 18.78 -14.36 9.44
C GLN A 351 18.26 -14.28 8.01
N VAL A 352 17.25 -15.08 7.67
CA VAL A 352 16.58 -15.03 6.37
C VAL A 352 15.07 -15.09 6.54
N SER A 353 14.36 -14.30 5.75
CA SER A 353 12.90 -14.33 5.64
C SER A 353 12.51 -15.07 4.37
N LEU A 354 11.78 -16.17 4.47
CA LEU A 354 11.30 -16.95 3.31
C LEU A 354 9.79 -16.95 3.28
N THR A 355 9.18 -16.58 2.15
CA THR A 355 7.73 -16.71 1.96
C THR A 355 7.42 -17.99 1.20
N THR A 356 6.60 -18.87 1.76
CA THR A 356 6.34 -20.21 1.20
C THR A 356 4.85 -20.48 1.01
N ILE A 357 4.52 -21.42 0.14
CA ILE A 357 3.16 -21.94 -0.02
C ILE A 357 3.15 -23.43 -0.37
N THR A 358 2.06 -24.12 -0.04
CA THR A 358 1.86 -25.50 -0.50
C THR A 358 1.63 -25.56 -2.02
N PRO A 359 1.97 -26.68 -2.69
CA PRO A 359 1.68 -26.86 -4.11
C PRO A 359 0.20 -26.70 -4.47
N HIS A 360 -0.70 -27.24 -3.64
CA HIS A 360 -2.15 -27.07 -3.81
C HIS A 360 -2.60 -25.61 -3.63
N GLY A 361 -1.95 -24.85 -2.75
CA GLY A 361 -2.19 -23.43 -2.58
C GLY A 361 -1.80 -22.64 -3.81
N LEU A 362 -0.63 -22.89 -4.38
CA LEU A 362 -0.21 -22.23 -5.62
C LEU A 362 -1.15 -22.56 -6.79
N GLU A 363 -1.56 -23.82 -6.94
CA GLU A 363 -2.53 -24.22 -7.96
C GLU A 363 -3.88 -23.49 -7.77
N PHE A 364 -4.36 -23.39 -6.53
CA PHE A 364 -5.57 -22.66 -6.20
C PHE A 364 -5.50 -21.21 -6.68
N TYR A 365 -4.44 -20.48 -6.32
CA TYR A 365 -4.26 -19.07 -6.69
C TYR A 365 -4.03 -18.89 -8.20
N THR A 366 -3.26 -19.78 -8.82
CA THR A 366 -3.03 -19.79 -10.28
C THR A 366 -4.34 -19.92 -11.05
N ARG A 367 -5.24 -20.81 -10.61
CA ARG A 367 -6.57 -20.98 -11.22
C ARG A 367 -7.46 -19.74 -11.09
N LEU A 368 -7.24 -18.94 -10.06
CA LEU A 368 -7.95 -17.67 -9.86
C LEU A 368 -7.28 -16.50 -10.61
N GLY A 369 -6.09 -16.69 -11.18
CA GLY A 369 -5.30 -15.61 -11.77
C GLY A 369 -4.83 -14.60 -10.72
N LEU A 370 -4.57 -15.06 -9.49
CA LEU A 370 -4.14 -14.23 -8.36
C LEU A 370 -2.77 -14.66 -7.87
N SER A 371 -1.99 -13.71 -7.33
CA SER A 371 -0.79 -14.05 -6.59
C SER A 371 -1.14 -14.48 -5.16
N PRO A 372 -0.56 -15.58 -4.64
CA PRO A 372 -0.73 -15.96 -3.24
C PRO A 372 -0.25 -14.89 -2.24
N LEU A 373 0.71 -14.06 -2.67
CA LEU A 373 1.33 -13.03 -1.84
C LEU A 373 0.40 -11.85 -1.53
N LEU A 374 -0.73 -11.72 -2.25
CA LEU A 374 -1.77 -10.74 -1.95
C LEU A 374 -2.41 -10.95 -0.57
N TYR A 375 -2.38 -12.18 -0.06
CA TYR A 375 -3.02 -12.57 1.19
C TYR A 375 -2.03 -13.31 2.10
N CYS A 376 -0.76 -12.92 2.05
CA CYS A 376 0.25 -13.46 2.95
C CYS A 376 -0.02 -12.98 4.37
N GLU A 377 0.07 -13.87 5.35
CA GLU A 377 0.12 -13.49 6.75
C GLU A 377 1.54 -13.08 7.10
N ASP A 378 1.70 -11.88 7.68
CA ASP A 378 2.87 -11.59 8.49
C ASP A 378 2.66 -12.32 9.83
N ALA A 379 3.64 -13.10 10.26
CA ALA A 379 3.58 -13.94 11.47
C ALA A 379 3.33 -13.17 12.80
N ALA A 380 3.09 -11.86 12.74
CA ALA A 380 2.71 -10.99 13.84
C ALA A 380 1.18 -10.79 13.99
N ALA A 381 0.35 -11.25 13.05
CA ALA A 381 -1.08 -10.89 12.99
C ALA A 381 -2.06 -11.89 13.63
N GLU A 382 -1.58 -13.01 14.20
CA GLU A 382 -2.45 -14.12 14.66
C GLU A 382 -2.69 -14.18 16.19
N GLU A 383 -2.20 -13.25 17.02
CA GLU A 383 -2.49 -13.26 18.47
C GLU A 383 -3.67 -12.37 18.92
N GLU A 384 -4.34 -11.63 18.04
CA GLU A 384 -5.47 -10.75 18.41
C GLU A 384 -6.85 -11.29 18.00
N LYS A 385 -7.09 -12.59 18.16
CA LYS A 385 -8.41 -13.17 17.89
C LYS A 385 -8.83 -14.26 18.86
N GLU A 386 -8.93 -13.92 20.14
CA GLU A 386 -9.91 -14.50 21.07
C GLU A 386 -9.85 -13.79 22.43
N SER A 387 -10.67 -12.76 22.61
CA SER A 387 -11.34 -12.39 23.88
C SER A 387 -11.84 -10.95 23.79
N SER A 388 -13.13 -10.78 23.51
CA SER A 388 -13.80 -9.50 23.74
C SER A 388 -15.12 -9.76 24.47
N VAL A 389 -15.08 -9.61 25.79
CA VAL A 389 -16.26 -9.40 26.62
C VAL A 389 -16.28 -7.91 26.98
N PRO A 390 -17.39 -7.17 26.80
CA PRO A 390 -17.41 -5.74 27.04
C PRO A 390 -17.76 -5.43 28.49
N VAL A 391 -16.98 -4.59 29.18
CA VAL A 391 -17.44 -3.93 30.41
C VAL A 391 -17.07 -2.44 30.41
N SER A 392 -18.13 -1.66 30.20
CA SER A 392 -18.53 -0.36 30.77
C SER A 392 -17.49 0.69 31.24
N ALA A 393 -17.57 1.83 30.56
CA ALA A 393 -17.46 3.23 30.98
C ALA A 393 -17.08 3.61 32.43
N ALA A 394 -16.05 4.47 32.53
CA ALA A 394 -16.03 5.62 33.44
C ALA A 394 -15.01 6.68 32.94
N GLU A 395 -15.42 7.94 32.88
CA GLU A 395 -14.55 9.14 32.83
C GLU A 395 -14.55 9.84 34.21
N PRO A 396 -13.84 10.97 34.42
CA PRO A 396 -12.40 11.21 34.41
C PRO A 396 -11.96 11.81 35.78
N PRO A 397 -10.69 12.26 35.98
CA PRO A 397 -10.57 13.68 36.35
C PRO A 397 -9.29 14.42 35.89
N LYS A 398 -9.56 15.64 35.39
CA LYS A 398 -8.97 16.97 35.71
C LYS A 398 -7.47 17.28 35.54
N GLU A 399 -7.25 18.35 34.77
CA GLU A 399 -6.05 19.16 34.54
C GLU A 399 -5.44 19.78 35.82
N MET A 400 -4.09 19.88 35.90
CA MET A 400 -3.34 21.15 36.17
C MET A 400 -1.80 20.99 36.15
N ASP A 401 -1.15 21.97 35.53
CA ASP A 401 0.19 22.56 35.81
C ASP A 401 1.45 22.08 35.06
N GLY A 402 2.19 23.06 34.54
CA GLY A 402 3.24 22.94 33.54
C GLY A 402 4.67 23.04 34.08
N SER A 403 5.52 22.13 33.63
CA SER A 403 6.97 22.24 33.45
C SER A 403 7.43 20.97 32.74
N GLY A 404 8.20 21.06 31.65
CA GLY A 404 8.64 19.88 30.88
C GLY A 404 9.43 18.91 31.76
N ARG A 405 8.76 17.85 32.24
CA ARG A 405 9.33 16.88 33.19
C ARG A 405 10.05 15.79 32.42
N THR A 406 11.37 15.75 32.54
CA THR A 406 12.13 14.54 32.22
C THR A 406 11.74 13.44 33.20
N ARG A 407 11.55 12.22 32.69
CA ARG A 407 11.18 11.02 33.46
C ARG A 407 12.27 9.98 33.32
N LEU A 408 12.77 9.44 34.43
CA LEU A 408 13.71 8.33 34.42
C LEU A 408 12.95 7.02 34.63
N CYS A 409 12.88 6.20 33.58
CA CYS A 409 12.17 4.94 33.56
C CYS A 409 13.16 3.79 33.75
N SER A 410 13.07 3.09 34.88
CA SER A 410 13.82 1.86 35.14
C SER A 410 12.96 0.64 34.81
N ILE A 411 13.36 -0.11 33.79
CA ILE A 411 12.57 -1.18 33.18
C ILE A 411 13.29 -2.50 33.38
N GLN A 412 12.57 -3.50 33.89
CA GLN A 412 13.06 -4.88 33.97
C GLN A 412 12.52 -5.68 32.78
N LYS A 413 13.39 -6.46 32.14
CA LYS A 413 13.05 -7.25 30.94
C LYS A 413 12.02 -8.33 31.29
N GLY A 414 10.87 -8.31 30.63
CA GLY A 414 9.85 -9.35 30.71
C GLY A 414 10.12 -10.51 29.74
N THR A 415 9.20 -11.46 29.68
CA THR A 415 9.25 -12.64 28.79
C THR A 415 9.28 -12.28 27.30
N LEU A 416 8.71 -11.13 26.93
CA LEU A 416 8.65 -10.59 25.57
C LEU A 416 9.58 -9.37 25.37
N GLY A 417 10.57 -9.17 26.25
CA GLY A 417 11.48 -8.03 26.21
C GLY A 417 11.05 -6.87 27.10
N PHE A 418 11.46 -5.64 26.78
CA PHE A 418 11.20 -4.46 27.62
C PHE A 418 9.79 -3.86 27.42
N GLY A 419 9.01 -4.35 26.46
CA GLY A 419 7.61 -3.94 26.27
C GLY A 419 7.42 -2.53 25.70
N PHE A 420 8.36 -2.06 24.88
CA PHE A 420 8.24 -0.82 24.11
C PHE A 420 9.05 -0.93 22.81
N ASN A 421 8.71 -0.11 21.82
CA ASN A 421 9.45 0.05 20.57
C ASN A 421 10.04 1.45 20.47
N LEU A 422 11.20 1.54 19.82
CA LEU A 422 11.84 2.80 19.47
C LEU A 422 11.47 3.18 18.04
N GLY A 423 11.34 4.48 17.77
CA GLY A 423 11.17 5.05 16.45
C GLY A 423 12.13 6.22 16.25
N CYS A 424 12.37 6.54 14.98
CA CYS A 424 13.08 7.74 14.56
C CYS A 424 12.24 8.40 13.46
N LEU A 425 12.12 9.73 13.49
CA LEU A 425 11.47 10.48 12.42
C LEU A 425 12.56 11.01 11.48
N PRO A 426 12.43 10.87 10.15
CA PRO A 426 13.43 11.37 9.19
C PRO A 426 13.70 12.88 9.33
N GLU A 427 12.73 13.64 9.84
CA GLU A 427 12.77 15.11 9.91
C GLU A 427 13.21 15.69 11.27
N SER A 428 13.57 14.86 12.28
CA SER A 428 14.10 15.39 13.55
C SER A 428 15.15 14.47 14.19
N PRO A 429 16.34 14.97 14.57
CA PRO A 429 17.32 14.18 15.30
C PRO A 429 16.77 13.83 16.68
N GLY A 430 16.65 12.54 16.97
CA GLY A 430 16.23 12.04 18.27
C GLY A 430 15.39 10.76 18.17
N THR A 431 15.77 9.75 18.94
CA THR A 431 15.00 8.51 19.08
C THR A 431 13.82 8.73 20.04
N PHE A 432 12.64 8.21 19.74
CA PHE A 432 11.45 8.31 20.60
C PHE A 432 10.78 6.95 20.82
N ILE A 433 9.91 6.86 21.82
CA ILE A 433 9.10 5.68 22.09
C ILE A 433 7.94 5.64 21.09
N SER A 434 8.01 4.75 20.10
CA SER A 434 7.00 4.61 19.05
C SER A 434 5.80 3.78 19.49
N GLN A 435 6.00 2.86 20.43
CA GLN A 435 4.95 2.01 20.97
C GLN A 435 5.31 1.58 22.38
N VAL A 436 4.30 1.41 23.24
CA VAL A 436 4.44 0.77 24.54
C VAL A 436 3.39 -0.34 24.61
N ALA A 437 3.80 -1.54 25.02
CA ALA A 437 2.89 -2.66 25.19
C ALA A 437 1.98 -2.41 26.41
N VAL A 438 0.67 -2.60 26.21
CA VAL A 438 -0.34 -2.48 27.28
C VAL A 438 -0.06 -3.51 28.37
N ASP A 439 -0.09 -3.07 29.62
CA ASP A 439 0.33 -3.81 30.81
C ASP A 439 1.79 -4.33 30.74
N GLY A 440 2.60 -3.83 29.81
CA GLY A 440 3.98 -4.26 29.58
C GLY A 440 5.01 -3.66 30.55
N PRO A 441 6.24 -4.20 30.63
CA PRO A 441 7.28 -3.65 31.50
C PRO A 441 7.58 -2.16 31.27
N GLY A 442 7.52 -1.70 30.01
CA GLY A 442 7.71 -0.30 29.64
C GLY A 442 6.62 0.62 30.20
N GLU A 443 5.34 0.24 30.07
CA GLU A 443 4.21 1.02 30.61
C GLU A 443 4.25 1.08 32.14
N ARG A 444 4.53 -0.05 32.79
CA ARG A 444 4.66 -0.11 34.26
C ARG A 444 5.82 0.73 34.80
N ALA A 445 6.84 0.97 33.98
CA ALA A 445 7.96 1.86 34.30
C ALA A 445 7.68 3.34 33.96
N GLY A 446 6.49 3.65 33.45
CA GLY A 446 6.03 5.00 33.15
C GLY A 446 6.47 5.54 31.79
N LEU A 447 6.85 4.68 30.83
CA LEU A 447 7.06 5.10 29.45
C LEU A 447 5.73 5.40 28.78
N VAL A 448 5.69 6.48 28.00
CA VAL A 448 4.53 6.88 27.22
C VAL A 448 4.91 6.94 25.74
N VAL A 449 3.99 6.58 24.85
CA VAL A 449 4.18 6.72 23.40
C VAL A 449 4.40 8.20 23.06
N GLY A 450 5.44 8.48 22.28
CA GLY A 450 5.86 9.83 21.91
C GLY A 450 6.99 10.40 22.78
N ASP A 451 7.36 9.73 23.87
CA ASP A 451 8.48 10.14 24.73
C ASP A 451 9.81 10.15 23.96
N VAL A 452 10.54 11.26 24.01
CA VAL A 452 11.87 11.39 23.38
C VAL A 452 12.93 10.81 24.31
N VAL A 453 13.73 9.88 23.81
CA VAL A 453 14.81 9.23 24.57
C VAL A 453 16.03 10.13 24.56
N MET A 454 16.41 10.58 25.75
CA MET A 454 17.56 11.45 25.98
C MET A 454 18.80 10.64 26.37
N GLU A 455 18.61 9.61 27.22
CA GLU A 455 19.69 8.74 27.68
C GLU A 455 19.27 7.26 27.76
N VAL A 456 20.21 6.37 27.46
CA VAL A 456 20.11 4.91 27.65
C VAL A 456 21.23 4.44 28.57
N ASN A 457 20.88 3.86 29.71
CA ASN A 457 21.83 3.38 30.73
C ASN A 457 22.87 4.44 31.15
N GLY A 458 22.47 5.71 31.21
CA GLY A 458 23.33 6.84 31.56
C GLY A 458 24.22 7.35 30.42
N GLN A 459 24.04 6.86 29.19
CA GLN A 459 24.67 7.44 27.99
C GLN A 459 23.68 8.32 27.23
N ASN A 460 24.09 9.54 26.88
CA ASN A 460 23.30 10.43 26.03
C ASN A 460 23.18 9.88 24.60
N VAL A 461 21.96 9.91 24.06
CA VAL A 461 21.61 9.35 22.76
C VAL A 461 20.93 10.35 21.82
N GLU A 462 20.83 11.62 22.19
CA GLU A 462 20.10 12.64 21.40
C GLU A 462 20.63 12.83 19.98
N LYS A 463 21.94 12.59 19.79
CA LYS A 463 22.64 12.71 18.51
C LYS A 463 23.12 11.37 17.95
N LYS A 464 22.62 10.25 18.48
CA LYS A 464 22.94 8.91 17.98
C LYS A 464 21.85 8.42 17.03
N ASP A 465 22.25 7.70 16.01
CA ASP A 465 21.32 7.07 15.08
C ASP A 465 20.57 5.92 15.78
N LEU A 466 19.41 5.55 15.23
CA LEU A 466 18.49 4.59 15.85
C LEU A 466 19.18 3.25 16.13
N GLU A 467 20.03 2.79 15.21
CA GLU A 467 20.80 1.56 15.31
C GLU A 467 21.71 1.56 16.55
N ASP A 468 22.40 2.67 16.82
CA ASP A 468 23.28 2.82 17.97
C ASP A 468 22.48 2.85 19.28
N VAL A 469 21.32 3.51 19.30
CA VAL A 469 20.43 3.52 20.47
C VAL A 469 19.90 2.11 20.76
N ILE A 470 19.53 1.36 19.71
CA ILE A 470 19.10 -0.04 19.83
C ILE A 470 20.23 -0.92 20.37
N MET A 471 21.48 -0.71 19.94
CA MET A 471 22.63 -1.43 20.49
C MET A 471 22.79 -1.17 21.99
N LEU A 472 22.71 0.08 22.44
CA LEU A 472 22.82 0.45 23.86
C LEU A 472 21.72 -0.15 24.73
N VAL A 473 20.50 -0.26 24.19
CA VAL A 473 19.37 -0.93 24.86
C VAL A 473 19.63 -2.44 24.99
N LYS A 474 20.25 -3.06 23.99
CA LYS A 474 20.58 -4.51 23.99
C LYS A 474 21.76 -4.83 24.92
N GLU A 475 22.74 -3.94 25.05
CA GLU A 475 23.89 -4.10 25.95
C GLU A 475 23.49 -4.13 27.45
N GLY A 476 22.38 -3.48 27.82
CA GLY A 476 21.87 -3.44 29.21
C GLY A 476 21.37 -4.78 29.78
N GLY A 477 21.29 -5.83 28.96
CA GLY A 477 20.93 -7.17 29.42
C GLY A 477 19.47 -7.28 29.90
N CYS A 478 19.26 -7.48 31.20
CA CYS A 478 17.94 -7.70 31.82
C CYS A 478 17.32 -6.45 32.47
N SER A 479 18.09 -5.36 32.59
CA SER A 479 17.65 -4.10 33.21
C SER A 479 18.02 -2.92 32.32
N LEU A 480 17.09 -2.00 32.14
CA LEU A 480 17.27 -0.84 31.27
C LEU A 480 16.87 0.44 32.02
N SER A 481 17.71 1.47 31.95
CA SER A 481 17.39 2.81 32.46
C SER A 481 17.26 3.78 31.29
N LEU A 482 16.08 4.36 31.08
CA LEU A 482 15.83 5.36 30.04
C LEU A 482 15.48 6.71 30.66
N LEU A 483 16.21 7.76 30.27
CA LEU A 483 15.79 9.13 30.56
C LEU A 483 14.99 9.64 29.36
N VAL A 484 13.71 9.98 29.58
CA VAL A 484 12.81 10.41 28.51
C VAL A 484 12.18 11.77 28.76
N MET A 485 11.79 12.48 27.71
CA MET A 485 11.14 13.79 27.75
C MET A 485 9.82 13.77 26.97
N ASP A 486 8.77 14.30 27.58
CA ASP A 486 7.44 14.42 26.98
C ASP A 486 7.44 15.45 25.83
N LYS A 487 7.01 15.05 24.62
CA LYS A 487 7.17 15.85 23.39
C LYS A 487 6.13 16.96 23.22
N THR A 488 5.28 17.23 24.22
CA THR A 488 4.22 18.26 24.12
C THR A 488 4.73 19.71 24.09
N HIS A 489 6.01 20.01 24.33
CA HIS A 489 6.54 21.37 24.18
C HIS A 489 8.02 21.45 23.79
N ASN A 490 8.34 21.35 22.50
CA ASN A 490 9.62 21.90 22.01
C ASN A 490 9.49 22.53 20.62
N LYS A 491 9.12 23.83 20.58
CA LYS A 491 9.37 24.75 19.47
C LYS A 491 10.38 25.79 19.94
N LYS A 492 11.48 25.95 19.19
CA LYS A 492 12.62 26.90 19.31
C LYS A 492 13.71 26.48 20.31
N THR A 493 15.02 26.57 20.04
CA THR A 493 15.83 27.32 19.06
C THR A 493 17.29 26.85 19.21
N LYS A 494 18.08 26.80 18.14
CA LYS A 494 19.29 27.64 17.95
C LYS A 494 20.07 27.28 16.68
N GLU A 495 20.22 28.30 15.84
CA GLU A 495 21.24 28.47 14.81
C GLU A 495 22.64 28.43 15.44
N THR A 496 23.64 27.89 14.71
CA THR A 496 24.86 28.63 14.33
C THR A 496 25.76 27.82 13.37
N ASP A 497 25.99 28.42 12.20
CA ASP A 497 27.15 28.43 11.29
C ASP A 497 27.90 27.16 10.81
N SER A 498 28.16 27.20 9.50
CA SER A 498 28.80 26.29 8.54
C SER A 498 30.35 26.34 8.57
N PRO A 499 31.16 25.76 7.64
CA PRO A 499 30.86 24.97 6.43
C PRO A 499 31.78 23.74 6.12
N ALA A 500 31.41 23.02 5.05
CA ALA A 500 32.25 22.46 3.97
C ALA A 500 32.35 20.92 3.80
N THR A 501 31.86 20.51 2.62
CA THR A 501 32.29 19.41 1.72
C THR A 501 32.40 17.98 2.27
N ASP A 502 31.56 17.08 1.75
CA ASP A 502 32.06 16.10 0.76
C ASP A 502 30.92 15.55 -0.11
N VAL A 503 31.26 15.27 -1.36
CA VAL A 503 30.39 14.67 -2.38
C VAL A 503 30.38 13.15 -2.15
N THR A 504 29.21 12.57 -1.98
CA THR A 504 29.05 11.11 -2.15
C THR A 504 27.84 10.84 -3.03
N ASP A 505 28.14 10.32 -4.21
CA ASP A 505 27.21 9.70 -5.15
C ASP A 505 26.15 8.89 -4.38
N THR A 506 24.89 9.27 -4.56
CA THR A 506 23.73 8.52 -4.06
C THR A 506 22.98 7.99 -5.27
N GLU A 507 22.90 6.67 -5.38
CA GLU A 507 22.32 5.99 -6.52
C GLU A 507 20.80 6.26 -6.57
N ASP A 508 20.30 6.76 -7.70
CA ASP A 508 18.86 6.82 -7.98
C ASP A 508 18.32 5.39 -8.08
N TYR A 509 17.38 5.03 -7.19
CA TYR A 509 16.72 3.72 -7.25
C TYR A 509 15.57 3.77 -8.27
N GLU A 510 15.78 3.12 -9.41
CA GLU A 510 14.82 3.04 -10.50
C GLU A 510 14.23 1.63 -10.62
N ILE A 511 12.89 1.53 -10.67
CA ILE A 511 12.18 0.30 -10.93
C ILE A 511 11.33 0.44 -12.19
N THR A 512 11.64 -0.39 -13.17
CA THR A 512 11.05 -0.41 -14.49
C THR A 512 9.82 -1.35 -14.54
N PHE A 513 8.70 -0.87 -15.08
CA PHE A 513 7.49 -1.66 -15.36
C PHE A 513 7.19 -1.65 -16.88
N LEU A 514 8.20 -2.01 -17.69
CA LEU A 514 8.19 -2.11 -19.16
C LEU A 514 7.83 -3.46 -19.73
#